data_AF-A0A1C2HPQ7-F1
#
_entry.id   AF-A0A1C2HPQ7-F1
#
_cell.length_a   1.000
_cell.length_b   1.000
_cell.length_c   1.000
_cell.angle_alpha   90.00
_cell.angle_beta   90.00
_cell.angle_gamma   90.00
#
_symmetry.space_group_name_H-M   'P 1'
#
loop_
_entity.id
_entity.type
_entity.pdbx_description
1 polymer ?
#
loop_
_entity_poly.entity_id
_entity_poly.type
_entity_poly.pdbx_seq_one_letter_code
_entity_poly.pdbx_strand_id
1 'polypeptide(L)'
;MQLWFSAAEIIIQDHVSGWHSAGPTGHDLKDKLGISYVAAHRLKRKIIAELLLPHGGIIGECILMPDDSGDWLDDQDLDELDQFLNSMR
;
A
#
# COMPACT_ATOMS: atom_id res chain seq x y z
N MET A 1 -17.66 -6.08 -0.19
CA MET A 1 -16.77 -4.93 0.09
C MET A 1 -15.34 -5.34 0.37
N GLN A 2 -15.09 -6.33 1.22
CA GLN A 2 -13.75 -6.84 1.59
C GLN A 2 -12.79 -7.06 0.41
N LEU A 3 -13.31 -7.57 -0.71
CA LEU A 3 -12.54 -7.85 -1.92
C LEU A 3 -11.84 -6.61 -2.51
N TRP A 4 -12.48 -5.43 -2.44
CA TRP A 4 -11.90 -4.18 -2.93
C TRP A 4 -10.81 -3.64 -2.00
N PHE A 5 -10.92 -3.89 -0.70
CA PHE A 5 -9.88 -3.55 0.27
C PHE A 5 -8.64 -4.44 0.07
N SER A 6 -8.82 -5.76 -0.10
CA SER A 6 -7.71 -6.67 -0.41
C SER A 6 -7.02 -6.33 -1.74
N ALA A 7 -7.80 -5.93 -2.75
CA ALA A 7 -7.23 -5.45 -4.00
C ALA A 7 -6.38 -4.18 -3.80
N ALA A 8 -6.86 -3.23 -3.00
CA ALA A 8 -6.14 -2.00 -2.70
C ALA A 8 -4.84 -2.26 -1.91
N GLU A 9 -4.91 -3.11 -0.89
CA GLU A 9 -3.75 -3.52 -0.08
C GLU A 9 -2.63 -4.12 -0.95
N ILE A 10 -2.96 -5.06 -1.83
CA ILE A 10 -1.99 -5.67 -2.76
C ILE A 10 -1.33 -4.60 -3.66
N ILE A 11 -2.11 -3.63 -4.15
CA ILE A 11 -1.60 -2.55 -5.00
C ILE A 11 -0.64 -1.64 -4.21
N ILE A 12 -0.99 -1.31 -2.97
CA ILE A 12 -0.18 -0.42 -2.11
C ILE A 12 1.12 -1.12 -1.71
N GLN A 13 1.04 -2.38 -1.27
CA GLN A 13 2.21 -3.16 -0.87
C GLN A 13 3.22 -3.33 -2.03
N ASP A 14 2.71 -3.61 -3.24
CA ASP A 14 3.54 -3.68 -4.44
C ASP A 14 4.22 -2.33 -4.76
N HIS A 15 3.48 -1.23 -4.64
CA HIS A 15 4.01 0.11 -4.89
C HIS A 15 5.15 0.48 -3.93
N VAL A 16 5.00 0.16 -2.64
CA VAL A 16 6.00 0.45 -1.59
C VAL A 16 7.22 -0.46 -1.70
N SER A 17 7.04 -1.72 -2.08
CA SER A 17 8.14 -2.70 -2.10
C SER A 17 9.21 -2.39 -3.16
N GLY A 18 8.96 -1.48 -4.11
CA GLY A 18 9.93 -1.04 -5.13
C GLY A 18 10.51 -2.13 -6.05
N TRP A 19 10.13 -3.39 -5.83
CA TRP A 19 10.85 -4.57 -6.32
C TRP A 19 10.36 -5.12 -7.65
N HIS A 20 9.26 -4.62 -8.20
CA HIS A 20 8.75 -5.16 -9.45
C HIS A 20 8.45 -4.03 -10.43
N SER A 21 9.31 -3.93 -11.45
CA SER A 21 9.03 -3.22 -12.71
C SER A 21 7.76 -3.73 -13.42
N ALA A 22 7.14 -4.80 -12.91
CA ALA A 22 5.91 -5.42 -13.39
C ALA A 22 5.03 -5.86 -12.22
N GLY A 23 4.79 -4.99 -11.23
CA GLY A 23 3.83 -5.25 -10.16
C GLY A 23 2.45 -5.69 -10.65
N PRO A 24 1.58 -6.30 -9.81
CA PRO A 24 0.49 -7.15 -10.25
C PRO A 24 -0.30 -6.44 -11.35
N THR A 25 -0.28 -7.08 -12.50
CA THR A 25 -0.98 -6.61 -13.68
C THR A 25 -2.48 -6.70 -13.39
N GLY A 26 -3.30 -6.00 -14.17
CA GLY A 26 -4.75 -6.18 -14.05
C GLY A 26 -5.18 -7.64 -14.25
N HIS A 27 -4.34 -8.48 -14.86
CA HIS A 27 -4.54 -9.92 -14.97
C HIS A 27 -4.31 -10.65 -13.64
N ASP A 28 -3.26 -10.32 -12.90
CA ASP A 28 -2.97 -10.95 -11.60
C ASP A 28 -4.07 -10.66 -10.57
N LEU A 29 -4.57 -9.42 -10.56
CA LEU A 29 -5.68 -9.02 -9.70
C LEU A 29 -7.00 -9.70 -10.11
N LYS A 30 -7.22 -9.88 -11.42
CA LYS A 30 -8.36 -10.63 -11.93
C LYS A 30 -8.31 -12.09 -11.50
N ASP A 31 -7.16 -12.73 -11.65
CA ASP A 31 -7.02 -14.17 -11.43
C ASP A 31 -7.02 -14.51 -9.92
N LYS A 32 -6.45 -13.64 -9.07
CA LYS A 32 -6.43 -13.83 -7.60
C LYS A 32 -7.75 -13.49 -6.93
N LEU A 33 -8.46 -12.46 -7.40
CA LEU A 33 -9.62 -11.90 -6.69
C LEU A 33 -10.92 -11.98 -7.49
N GLY A 34 -10.90 -12.53 -8.71
CA GLY A 34 -12.10 -12.66 -9.55
C GLY A 34 -12.67 -11.33 -10.06
N ILE A 35 -11.92 -10.22 -9.96
CA ILE A 35 -12.35 -8.89 -10.42
C ILE A 35 -12.08 -8.69 -11.90
N SER A 36 -12.94 -7.92 -12.57
CA SER A 36 -12.69 -7.60 -13.98
C SER A 36 -11.38 -6.83 -14.15
N TYR A 37 -10.63 -7.15 -15.19
CA TYR A 37 -9.38 -6.47 -15.54
C TYR A 37 -9.56 -4.94 -15.57
N VAL A 38 -10.66 -4.47 -16.18
CA VAL A 38 -10.95 -3.04 -16.31
C VAL A 38 -11.14 -2.39 -14.94
N ALA A 39 -11.82 -3.06 -14.01
CA ALA A 39 -11.99 -2.55 -12.65
C ALA A 39 -10.66 -2.54 -11.88
N ALA A 40 -9.89 -3.62 -11.96
CA ALA A 40 -8.57 -3.72 -11.34
C ALA A 40 -7.60 -2.63 -11.86
N HIS A 41 -7.58 -2.41 -13.18
CA HIS A 41 -6.75 -1.39 -13.81
C HIS A 41 -7.14 0.03 -13.38
N ARG A 42 -8.46 0.32 -13.33
CA ARG A 42 -8.96 1.62 -12.86
C ARG A 42 -8.63 1.85 -11.38
N LEU A 43 -8.77 0.82 -10.55
CA LEU A 43 -8.44 0.88 -9.13
C LEU A 43 -6.95 1.16 -8.93
N LYS A 44 -6.07 0.41 -9.61
CA LYS A 44 -4.61 0.62 -9.57
C LYS A 44 -4.24 2.06 -9.94
N ARG A 45 -4.79 2.58 -11.04
CA ARG A 45 -4.51 3.97 -11.46
C ARG A 45 -4.95 5.01 -10.42
N LYS A 46 -6.12 4.81 -9.80
CA LYS A 46 -6.61 5.74 -8.77
C LYS A 46 -5.74 5.72 -7.52
N ILE A 47 -5.42 4.54 -7.00
CA ILE A 47 -4.59 4.39 -5.81
C ILE A 47 -3.20 5.01 -6.04
N ILE A 48 -2.55 4.67 -7.16
CA ILE A 48 -1.24 5.23 -7.50
C ILE A 48 -1.31 6.75 -7.64
N ALA A 49 -2.37 7.29 -8.26
CA ALA A 49 -2.52 8.74 -8.40
C ALA A 49 -2.63 9.45 -7.05
N GLU A 50 -3.37 8.88 -6.10
CA GLU A 50 -3.47 9.41 -4.73
C GLU A 50 -2.13 9.33 -4.00
N LEU A 51 -1.44 8.18 -4.04
CA LEU A 51 -0.15 7.98 -3.37
C LEU A 51 0.96 8.93 -3.85
N LEU A 52 0.83 9.48 -5.07
CA LEU A 52 1.76 10.47 -5.61
C LEU A 52 1.46 11.92 -5.16
N LEU A 53 0.32 12.17 -4.52
CA LEU A 53 0.00 13.47 -3.93
C LEU A 53 0.81 13.68 -2.63
N PRO A 54 1.00 14.94 -2.19
CA PRO A 54 1.56 15.22 -0.87
C PRO A 54 0.82 14.42 0.22
N HIS A 55 1.56 13.81 1.14
CA HIS A 55 1.03 12.94 2.19
C HIS A 55 0.20 11.74 1.68
N GLY A 56 0.31 11.37 0.39
CA GLY A 56 -0.41 10.23 -0.20
C GLY A 56 -1.89 10.48 -0.48
N GLY A 57 -2.36 11.72 -0.44
CA GLY A 57 -3.76 12.08 -0.69
C GLY A 57 -4.72 11.41 0.29
N ILE A 58 -5.94 11.10 -0.16
CA ILE A 58 -6.97 10.47 0.69
C ILE A 58 -6.52 9.08 1.15
N ILE A 59 -5.83 8.33 0.29
CA ILE A 59 -5.32 6.99 0.62
C ILE A 59 -4.25 7.09 1.71
N GLY A 60 -3.34 8.06 1.58
CA GLY A 60 -2.34 8.36 2.58
C GLY A 60 -2.98 8.75 3.91
N GLU A 61 -3.95 9.67 3.94
CA GLU A 61 -4.70 10.04 5.15
C GLU A 61 -5.44 8.87 5.82
N CYS A 62 -5.78 7.83 5.06
CA CYS A 62 -6.47 6.64 5.57
C CYS A 62 -5.52 5.55 6.11
N ILE A 63 -4.22 5.64 5.81
CA ILE A 63 -3.22 4.61 6.15
C ILE A 63 -2.13 5.19 7.07
N LEU A 64 -1.69 6.41 6.75
CA LEU A 64 -0.92 7.25 7.64
C LEU A 64 -1.91 7.72 8.70
N MET A 65 -1.77 7.20 9.92
CA MET A 65 -2.32 7.93 11.05
C MET A 65 -1.68 9.33 11.02
N PRO A 66 -2.44 10.40 11.31
CA PRO A 66 -1.80 11.68 11.56
C PRO A 66 -0.66 11.45 12.56
N ASP A 67 0.51 12.04 12.32
CA ASP A 67 1.53 12.18 13.35
C ASP A 67 0.90 12.97 14.50
N ASP A 68 0.19 12.27 15.38
CA ASP A 68 -0.16 12.72 16.71
C ASP A 68 1.00 12.33 17.66
N SER A 69 2.25 12.58 17.26
CA SER A 69 3.38 12.57 18.19
C SER A 69 3.84 14.04 18.38
N GLY A 70 3.54 14.74 19.47
CA GLY A 70 3.76 14.37 20.87
C GLY A 70 3.16 13.04 21.34
N ASP A 71 4.05 12.04 21.49
CA ASP A 71 3.84 10.64 21.91
C ASP A 71 3.01 9.82 20.90
N TRP A 72 3.51 8.80 20.17
CA TRP A 72 3.90 7.48 20.68
C TRP A 72 4.71 6.68 19.62
N LEU A 73 6.03 6.63 19.77
CA LEU A 73 6.79 5.41 19.45
C LEU A 73 7.51 5.09 20.76
N ASP A 74 7.16 3.98 21.40
CA ASP A 74 7.98 3.50 22.50
C ASP A 74 9.21 2.77 21.93
N ASP A 75 10.20 2.51 22.78
CA ASP A 75 11.46 1.88 22.36
C ASP A 75 11.24 0.53 21.65
N GLN A 76 10.09 -0.11 21.87
CA GLN A 76 9.72 -1.39 21.27
C GLN A 76 9.31 -1.24 19.79
N ASP A 77 8.59 -0.17 19.45
CA ASP A 77 8.21 0.15 18.06
C ASP A 77 9.44 0.51 17.20
N LEU A 78 10.42 1.18 17.81
CA LEU A 78 11.69 1.54 17.15
C LEU A 78 12.58 0.31 16.92
N ASP A 79 12.60 -0.63 17.86
CA ASP A 79 13.33 -1.88 17.74
C ASP A 79 12.72 -2.80 16.65
N GLU A 80 11.39 -2.86 16.53
CA GLU A 80 10.72 -3.61 15.47
C GLU A 80 10.99 -3.01 14.08
N LEU A 81 10.99 -1.67 13.98
CA LEU A 81 11.29 -0.99 12.72
C LEU A 81 12.76 -1.18 12.32
N ASP A 82 13.70 -1.08 13.25
CA ASP A 82 15.13 -1.31 12.97
C ASP A 82 15.39 -2.77 12.59
N GLN A 83 14.72 -3.71 13.24
CA GLN A 83 14.81 -5.13 12.89
C GLN A 83 14.22 -5.42 11.50
N PHE A 84 13.10 -4.78 11.14
CA PHE A 84 12.53 -4.86 9.80
C PHE A 84 13.47 -4.29 8.73
N LEU A 85 14.03 -3.10 8.95
CA LEU A 85 14.94 -2.44 8.02
C LEU A 85 16.26 -3.21 7.83
N ASN A 86 16.79 -3.79 8.92
CA ASN A 86 18.01 -4.61 8.87
C ASN A 86 17.77 -6.00 8.23
N SER A 87 16.52 -6.48 8.19
CA SER A 87 16.18 -7.73 7.48
C SER A 87 16.11 -7.58 5.95
N MET A 88 16.05 -6.34 5.45
CA MET A 88 15.98 -6.03 4.01
C MET A 88 17.35 -5.69 3.39
N ARG A 89 18.45 -5.78 4.16
CA ARG A 89 19.82 -5.47 3.73
C ARG A 89 20.65 -6.74 3.53
#